data_AF-A0A9E3VLX8-F1
#
_entry.id   AF-A0A9E3VLX8-F1
#
_cell.length_a   1.000
_cell.length_b   1.000
_cell.length_c   1.000
_cell.angle_alpha   90.00
_cell.angle_beta   90.00
_cell.angle_gamma   90.00
#
_symmetry.space_group_name_H-M   'P 1'
#
loop_
_entity.id
_entity.type
_entity.pdbx_description
1 polymer ?
#
loop_
_entity_poly.entity_id
_entity_poly.type
_entity_poly.pdbx_seq_one_letter_code
_entity_poly.pdbx_strand_id
1 'polypeptide(L)'
;MKFLLYIVIFIVVVTTNGMAQVVIDTTNPIQFGVFGHAGFTTMKIQGISQLVGYPKPYSLFQNSDGESVSFGGEINAPLSSMMKATLTTASIHTGVRIGFNVGRAQPVAEEKTLFIVNGVPTPGIIKYTLDARFSSVGIEPMVELTPPFHDNIRLHAGLRTAWVYSANFRQIESIASPGNVEFIQGSQQRQKYEGEVPNYSKYEVAGLFGLSYNISLSKRFSVVPEMFYQIPINNHTADANWDTRYLRVGASIRVVLPTTKPTVKDTLVQRDTITKAIPDIITEKTEIASKDYRLTVNENDDVRYEFTTVFEHYVKVIPKAKPLLTALLNTNVFQIMPDSTITKLDTLVCDEIVWNDFHPLLNYIFFEENSSKLQIKYNQLRPQDAENFKTKNDETQMETYYNMMNIIAQGLKRFPRSKININGC
;
A
#
# COMPACT_ATOMS: atom_id res chain seq x y z
N MET A 1 21.62 14.51 -30.51
CA MET A 1 22.25 14.20 -29.20
C MET A 1 21.62 14.98 -28.04
N LYS A 2 21.50 16.32 -28.11
CA LYS A 2 20.91 17.15 -27.03
C LYS A 2 19.43 16.83 -26.73
N PHE A 3 18.60 16.55 -27.74
CA PHE A 3 17.19 16.21 -27.55
C PHE A 3 16.96 14.87 -26.82
N LEU A 4 17.78 13.85 -27.12
CA LEU A 4 17.75 12.55 -26.45
C LEU A 4 18.21 12.68 -24.99
N LEU A 5 19.23 13.53 -24.74
CA LEU A 5 19.68 13.87 -23.39
C LEU A 5 18.57 14.57 -22.59
N TYR A 6 17.81 15.48 -23.20
CA TYR A 6 16.67 16.12 -22.54
C TYR A 6 15.52 15.16 -22.25
N ILE A 7 15.25 14.17 -23.11
CA ILE A 7 14.24 13.13 -22.84
C ILE A 7 14.70 12.19 -21.72
N VAL A 8 15.96 11.76 -21.73
CA VAL A 8 16.52 10.93 -20.66
C VAL A 8 16.58 11.70 -19.34
N ILE A 9 16.98 12.98 -19.36
CA ILE A 9 16.93 13.85 -18.18
C ILE A 9 15.49 14.08 -17.74
N PHE A 10 14.53 14.26 -18.65
CA PHE A 10 13.12 14.44 -18.28
C PHE A 10 12.54 13.16 -17.66
N ILE A 11 12.86 11.98 -18.20
CA ILE A 11 12.47 10.68 -17.61
C ILE A 11 13.14 10.49 -16.24
N VAL A 12 14.43 10.79 -16.11
CA VAL A 12 15.15 10.72 -14.83
C VAL A 12 14.58 11.71 -13.82
N VAL A 13 14.30 12.96 -14.21
CA VAL A 13 13.76 14.02 -13.35
C VAL A 13 12.31 13.74 -12.94
N VAL A 14 11.49 13.13 -13.81
CA VAL A 14 10.15 12.64 -13.45
C VAL A 14 10.24 11.44 -12.49
N THR A 15 11.24 10.55 -12.64
CA THR A 15 11.47 9.45 -11.68
C THR A 15 12.05 9.91 -10.34
N THR A 16 12.86 10.98 -10.29
CA THR A 16 13.48 11.43 -9.03
C THR A 16 12.58 12.34 -8.21
N ASN A 17 11.68 13.12 -8.82
CA ASN A 17 10.71 13.94 -8.07
C ASN A 17 9.52 13.13 -7.52
N GLY A 18 9.35 11.88 -7.97
CA GLY A 18 8.38 10.92 -7.40
C GLY A 18 8.87 10.20 -6.15
N MET A 19 10.12 10.40 -5.71
CA MET A 19 10.66 9.79 -4.48
C MET A 19 10.22 10.51 -3.19
N ALA A 20 9.02 11.08 -3.17
CA ALA A 20 8.35 11.44 -1.93
C ALA A 20 7.78 10.14 -1.34
N GLN A 21 8.47 9.57 -0.34
CA GLN A 21 8.08 8.36 0.38
C GLN A 21 7.53 7.25 -0.54
N VAL A 22 8.42 6.46 -1.14
CA VAL A 22 8.02 5.13 -1.62
C VAL A 22 7.59 4.34 -0.38
N VAL A 23 6.30 4.39 -0.07
CA VAL A 23 5.64 3.35 0.70
C VAL A 23 5.81 2.11 -0.15
N ILE A 24 6.76 1.24 0.22
CA ILE A 24 6.93 -0.05 -0.43
C ILE A 24 5.61 -0.77 -0.19
N ASP A 25 4.75 -0.77 -1.20
CA ASP A 25 3.51 -1.52 -1.17
C ASP A 25 3.89 -3.00 -1.10
N THR A 26 3.78 -3.58 0.10
CA THR A 26 4.11 -4.99 0.34
C THR A 26 3.14 -5.93 -0.36
N THR A 27 2.04 -5.43 -0.95
CA THR A 27 1.09 -6.25 -1.71
C THR A 27 1.55 -6.54 -3.14
N ASN A 28 2.44 -5.72 -3.73
CA ASN A 28 2.98 -5.92 -5.08
C ASN A 28 4.52 -5.82 -5.09
N PRO A 29 5.25 -6.88 -4.70
CA PRO A 29 6.71 -6.85 -4.63
C PRO A 29 7.39 -6.72 -6.00
N ILE A 30 8.62 -6.20 -6.00
CA ILE A 30 9.48 -6.12 -7.19
C ILE A 30 9.74 -7.52 -7.75
N GLN A 31 9.54 -7.68 -9.05
CA GLN A 31 9.74 -8.90 -9.79
C GLN A 31 11.01 -8.80 -10.62
N PHE A 32 11.81 -9.85 -10.60
CA PHE A 32 12.96 -10.02 -11.49
C PHE A 32 12.65 -11.17 -12.43
N GLY A 33 13.11 -11.11 -13.67
CA GLY A 33 12.85 -12.20 -14.59
C GLY A 33 13.90 -12.34 -15.67
N VAL A 34 13.81 -13.47 -16.36
CA VAL A 34 14.52 -13.72 -17.62
C VAL A 34 13.49 -14.03 -18.69
N PHE A 35 13.70 -13.54 -19.91
CA PHE A 35 12.78 -13.75 -21.02
C PHE A 35 13.50 -14.31 -22.24
N GLY A 36 12.73 -14.99 -23.09
CA GLY A 36 13.14 -15.44 -24.40
C GLY A 36 11.99 -15.31 -25.39
N HIS A 37 12.27 -14.77 -26.57
CA HIS A 37 11.32 -14.60 -27.68
C HIS A 37 11.88 -15.14 -28.98
N ALA A 38 11.00 -15.76 -29.76
CA ALA A 38 11.14 -15.86 -31.20
C ALA A 38 10.34 -14.72 -31.82
N GLY A 39 10.84 -14.11 -32.89
CA GLY A 39 10.17 -12.99 -33.53
C GLY A 39 10.10 -13.15 -35.04
N PHE A 40 8.96 -12.77 -35.59
CA PHE A 40 8.78 -12.57 -37.01
C PHE A 40 9.10 -11.12 -37.34
N THR A 41 9.93 -10.93 -38.34
CA THR A 41 10.42 -9.63 -38.76
C THR A 41 9.81 -9.32 -40.11
N THR A 42 9.11 -8.20 -40.25
CA THR A 42 8.70 -7.71 -41.56
C THR A 42 9.49 -6.45 -41.87
N MET A 43 10.28 -6.52 -42.93
CA MET A 43 11.06 -5.40 -43.42
C MET A 43 10.35 -4.79 -44.63
N LYS A 44 9.98 -3.52 -44.48
CA LYS A 44 9.48 -2.71 -45.58
C LYS A 44 10.65 -1.94 -46.19
N ILE A 45 10.87 -2.13 -47.48
CA ILE A 45 11.91 -1.43 -48.24
C ILE A 45 11.23 -0.37 -49.10
N GLN A 46 11.46 0.90 -48.78
CA GLN A 46 10.95 2.00 -49.61
C GLN A 46 12.06 2.51 -50.54
N GLY A 47 12.02 2.03 -51.79
CA GLY A 47 12.67 2.69 -52.92
C GLY A 47 14.18 2.45 -53.10
N ILE A 48 14.74 1.34 -52.63
CA ILE A 48 16.20 1.13 -52.71
C ILE A 48 16.63 -0.08 -53.52
N SER A 49 17.66 0.21 -54.30
CA SER A 49 18.27 -0.62 -55.32
C SER A 49 19.75 -0.87 -55.08
N GLN A 50 20.31 -0.41 -53.95
CA GLN A 50 21.75 -0.42 -53.75
C GLN A 50 22.13 -0.39 -52.26
N LEU A 51 22.94 -1.36 -51.83
CA LEU A 51 23.83 -1.19 -50.69
C LEU A 51 25.00 -0.33 -51.17
N VAL A 52 25.27 0.78 -50.50
CA VAL A 52 26.32 1.74 -50.92
C VAL A 52 27.66 1.02 -51.11
N GLY A 53 28.31 1.23 -52.25
CA GLY A 53 29.57 0.54 -52.59
C GLY A 53 29.41 -0.83 -53.24
N TYR A 54 28.18 -1.35 -53.40
CA TYR A 54 27.92 -2.61 -54.10
C TYR A 54 27.12 -2.39 -55.40
N PRO A 55 27.37 -3.17 -56.47
CA PRO A 55 26.62 -3.07 -57.72
C PRO A 55 25.13 -3.39 -57.56
N LYS A 56 24.31 -2.55 -58.18
CA LYS A 56 22.85 -2.63 -58.19
C LYS A 56 22.33 -3.83 -59.01
N PRO A 57 21.40 -4.66 -58.49
CA PRO A 57 20.62 -5.56 -59.33
C PRO A 57 19.66 -4.76 -60.24
N TYR A 58 19.35 -5.27 -61.43
CA TYR A 58 18.49 -4.55 -62.39
C TYR A 58 17.05 -4.36 -61.88
N SER A 59 16.62 -5.18 -60.91
CA SER A 59 15.33 -5.06 -60.24
C SER A 59 15.46 -4.64 -58.76
N LEU A 60 14.39 -4.05 -58.22
CA LEU A 60 14.33 -3.58 -56.83
C LEU A 60 14.06 -4.73 -55.87
N PHE A 61 14.69 -4.68 -54.70
CA PHE A 61 14.33 -5.55 -53.58
C PHE A 61 12.94 -5.22 -53.07
N GLN A 62 12.12 -6.25 -52.90
CA GLN A 62 10.76 -6.13 -52.38
C GLN A 62 10.74 -6.26 -50.85
N ASN A 63 9.58 -5.95 -50.24
CA ASN A 63 9.34 -6.21 -48.83
C ASN A 63 9.63 -7.68 -48.51
N SER A 64 10.14 -7.93 -47.32
CA SER A 64 10.60 -9.25 -46.94
C SER A 64 10.25 -9.57 -45.51
N ASP A 65 9.96 -10.84 -45.28
CA ASP A 65 9.89 -11.36 -43.93
C ASP A 65 11.23 -11.94 -43.49
N GLY A 66 11.32 -12.20 -42.20
CA GLY A 66 12.53 -12.58 -41.51
C GLY A 66 12.24 -13.10 -40.12
N GLU A 67 13.29 -13.49 -39.44
CA GLU A 67 13.22 -14.14 -38.14
C GLU A 67 14.14 -13.42 -37.17
N SER A 68 13.78 -13.43 -35.90
CA SER A 68 14.61 -12.89 -34.84
C SER A 68 14.51 -13.73 -33.59
N VAL A 69 15.54 -13.66 -32.77
CA VAL A 69 15.54 -14.23 -31.42
C VAL A 69 15.97 -13.11 -30.48
N SER A 70 15.25 -12.96 -29.37
CA SER A 70 15.67 -12.07 -28.29
C SER A 70 15.62 -12.77 -26.95
N PHE A 71 16.56 -12.41 -26.09
CA PHE A 71 16.61 -12.90 -24.71
C PHE A 71 17.28 -11.88 -23.81
N GLY A 72 16.97 -11.93 -22.53
CA GLY A 72 17.47 -10.94 -21.59
C GLY A 72 16.91 -11.06 -20.19
N GLY A 73 17.21 -10.04 -19.39
CA GLY A 73 16.69 -9.87 -18.03
C GLY A 73 15.64 -8.77 -17.97
N GLU A 74 14.70 -8.90 -17.03
CA GLU A 74 13.69 -7.90 -16.75
C GLU A 74 13.57 -7.61 -15.25
N ILE A 75 13.19 -6.38 -14.93
CA ILE A 75 12.82 -5.94 -13.59
C ILE A 75 11.48 -5.21 -13.72
N ASN A 76 10.50 -5.62 -12.92
CA ASN A 76 9.18 -4.99 -12.87
C ASN A 76 8.90 -4.53 -11.44
N ALA A 77 8.55 -3.26 -11.29
CA ALA A 77 8.23 -2.66 -10.01
C ALA A 77 6.82 -2.05 -10.07
N PRO A 78 6.02 -2.14 -8.99
CA PRO A 78 4.75 -1.42 -8.93
C PRO A 78 4.98 0.10 -8.97
N LEU A 79 4.13 0.82 -9.68
CA LEU A 79 4.09 2.28 -9.65
C LEU A 79 2.92 2.73 -8.75
N SER A 80 2.95 2.34 -7.48
CA SER A 80 1.84 2.60 -6.54
C SER A 80 2.05 3.91 -5.78
N SER A 81 1.50 5.02 -6.30
CA SER A 81 1.20 6.24 -5.52
C SER A 81 0.09 7.17 -6.07
N MET A 82 -0.59 6.86 -7.18
CA MET A 82 -1.75 7.65 -7.63
C MET A 82 -2.94 6.73 -7.94
N MET A 83 -4.07 6.98 -7.27
CA MET A 83 -5.35 6.25 -7.35
C MET A 83 -5.57 5.17 -6.28
N LYS A 84 -5.58 5.57 -5.01
CA LYS A 84 -6.64 5.11 -4.10
C LYS A 84 -7.97 5.71 -4.56
N ALA A 85 -8.49 5.21 -5.66
CA ALA A 85 -9.85 5.48 -6.10
C ALA A 85 -10.58 4.13 -6.10
N THR A 86 -11.25 3.90 -4.98
CA THR A 86 -12.41 3.02 -4.80
C THR A 86 -13.04 2.59 -6.13
N LEU A 87 -12.99 1.28 -6.43
CA LEU A 87 -13.68 0.54 -7.52
C LEU A 87 -12.93 0.10 -8.80
N THR A 88 -11.60 0.23 -8.95
CA THR A 88 -10.93 -0.39 -10.12
C THR A 88 -9.69 -1.23 -9.77
N THR A 89 -9.69 -2.50 -10.18
CA THR A 89 -8.58 -3.47 -10.09
C THR A 89 -7.38 -3.12 -11.00
N ALA A 90 -7.39 -1.92 -11.58
CA ALA A 90 -6.34 -1.49 -12.50
C ALA A 90 -5.07 -1.14 -11.72
N SER A 91 -4.02 -1.92 -11.92
CA SER A 91 -2.69 -1.68 -11.35
C SER A 91 -1.71 -1.25 -12.45
N ILE A 92 -0.88 -0.26 -12.14
CA ILE A 92 0.16 0.25 -13.02
C ILE A 92 1.50 -0.22 -12.48
N HIS A 93 2.27 -0.88 -13.34
CA HIS A 93 3.64 -1.28 -13.06
C HIS A 93 4.58 -0.58 -14.05
N THR A 94 5.83 -0.40 -13.64
CA THR A 94 6.92 0.01 -14.51
C THR A 94 7.88 -1.15 -14.68
N GLY A 95 8.15 -1.50 -15.93
CA GLY A 95 9.10 -2.53 -16.31
C GLY A 95 10.33 -1.92 -16.97
N VAL A 96 11.49 -2.50 -16.71
CA VAL A 96 12.72 -2.26 -17.47
C VAL A 96 13.28 -3.60 -17.89
N ARG A 97 13.51 -3.78 -19.19
CA ARG A 97 14.22 -4.94 -19.74
C ARG A 97 15.58 -4.54 -20.27
N ILE A 98 16.51 -5.48 -20.22
CA ILE A 98 17.75 -5.43 -20.98
C ILE A 98 17.89 -6.73 -21.74
N GLY A 99 18.15 -6.66 -23.04
CA GLY A 99 18.20 -7.88 -23.85
C GLY A 99 18.96 -7.74 -25.15
N PHE A 100 19.46 -8.89 -25.59
CA PHE A 100 20.05 -9.09 -26.89
C PHE A 100 18.95 -9.41 -27.90
N ASN A 101 19.10 -8.90 -29.11
CA ASN A 101 18.27 -9.27 -30.25
C ASN A 101 19.21 -9.64 -31.40
N VAL A 102 18.94 -10.78 -32.03
CA VAL A 102 19.58 -11.20 -33.28
C VAL A 102 18.48 -11.39 -34.30
N GLY A 103 18.50 -10.58 -35.34
CA GLY A 103 17.49 -10.58 -36.41
C GLY A 103 18.12 -10.87 -37.76
N ARG A 104 17.31 -11.48 -38.64
CA ARG A 104 17.63 -11.76 -40.02
C ARG A 104 16.48 -11.28 -40.89
N ALA A 105 16.80 -10.61 -42.00
CA ALA A 105 15.84 -10.26 -43.04
C ALA A 105 16.37 -10.72 -44.40
N GLN A 106 15.50 -11.25 -45.25
CA GLN A 106 15.90 -11.83 -46.53
C GLN A 106 15.14 -11.26 -47.72
N PRO A 107 15.31 -9.97 -48.06
CA PRO A 107 14.67 -9.41 -49.23
C PRO A 107 15.15 -10.03 -50.52
N VAL A 108 14.19 -10.10 -51.45
CA VAL A 108 14.35 -10.73 -52.75
C VAL A 108 14.09 -9.70 -53.84
N ALA A 109 14.92 -9.75 -54.88
CA ALA A 109 14.68 -9.07 -56.15
C ALA A 109 14.74 -10.10 -57.28
N GLU A 110 13.82 -10.01 -58.24
CA GLU A 110 13.77 -10.90 -59.40
C GLU A 110 13.99 -10.12 -60.68
N GLU A 111 14.91 -10.59 -61.51
CA GLU A 111 15.25 -10.00 -62.80
C GLU A 111 14.90 -10.97 -63.92
N LYS A 112 14.08 -10.52 -64.86
CA LYS A 112 13.77 -11.29 -66.07
C LYS A 112 14.89 -11.07 -67.08
N THR A 113 15.50 -12.15 -67.54
CA THR A 113 16.55 -12.12 -68.56
C THR A 113 16.38 -13.26 -69.56
N LEU A 114 17.14 -13.24 -70.64
CA LEU A 114 17.15 -14.31 -71.63
C LEU A 114 18.37 -15.20 -71.39
N PHE A 115 18.12 -16.49 -71.21
CA PHE A 115 19.15 -17.51 -71.17
C PHE A 115 19.24 -18.20 -72.53
N ILE A 116 20.44 -18.62 -72.94
CA ILE A 116 20.59 -19.47 -74.12
C ILE A 116 20.59 -20.92 -73.65
N VAL A 117 19.54 -21.66 -73.96
CA VAL A 117 19.40 -23.08 -73.62
C VAL A 117 19.36 -23.86 -74.92
N ASN A 118 20.36 -24.72 -75.15
CA ASN A 118 20.50 -25.49 -76.40
C ASN A 118 20.42 -24.62 -77.68
N GLY A 119 20.99 -23.41 -77.64
CA GLY A 119 20.96 -22.47 -78.76
C GLY A 119 19.65 -21.67 -78.92
N VAL A 120 18.65 -21.88 -78.05
CA VAL A 120 17.37 -21.15 -78.09
C VAL A 120 17.31 -20.10 -76.97
N PRO A 121 17.03 -18.83 -77.29
CA PRO A 121 16.74 -17.80 -76.29
C PRO A 121 15.48 -18.17 -75.50
N THR A 122 15.67 -18.48 -74.23
CA THR A 122 14.62 -18.91 -73.30
C THR A 122 14.49 -17.85 -72.20
N PRO A 123 13.29 -17.27 -72.00
CA PRO A 123 13.04 -16.38 -70.87
C PRO A 123 13.31 -17.07 -69.54
N GLY A 124 14.04 -16.42 -68.66
CA GLY A 124 14.35 -16.91 -67.33
C GLY A 124 14.36 -15.80 -66.30
N ILE A 125 14.52 -16.20 -65.04
CA ILE A 125 14.48 -15.33 -63.87
C ILE A 125 15.75 -15.56 -63.05
N ILE A 126 16.51 -14.50 -62.86
CA ILE A 126 17.57 -14.44 -61.86
C ILE A 126 16.97 -13.87 -60.57
N LYS A 127 17.08 -14.61 -59.48
CA LYS A 127 16.65 -14.21 -58.15
C LYS A 127 17.86 -13.79 -57.33
N TYR A 128 17.86 -12.54 -56.90
CA TYR A 128 18.81 -11.98 -55.94
C TYR A 128 18.20 -12.05 -54.55
N THR A 129 18.91 -12.69 -53.62
CA THR A 129 18.55 -12.74 -52.20
C THR A 129 19.61 -12.01 -51.41
N LEU A 130 19.19 -11.05 -50.59
CA LEU A 130 20.07 -10.35 -49.67
C LEU A 130 19.79 -10.87 -48.26
N ASP A 131 20.71 -11.67 -47.69
CA ASP A 131 20.63 -12.15 -46.31
C ASP A 131 21.27 -11.13 -45.39
N ALA A 132 20.47 -10.22 -44.83
CA ALA A 132 20.91 -9.19 -43.88
C ALA A 132 20.70 -9.66 -42.44
N ARG A 133 21.72 -9.53 -41.61
CA ARG A 133 21.72 -9.96 -40.21
C ARG A 133 22.14 -8.82 -39.29
N PHE A 134 21.32 -8.57 -38.29
CA PHE A 134 21.50 -7.51 -37.31
C PHE A 134 21.62 -8.12 -35.92
N SER A 135 22.51 -7.58 -35.11
CA SER A 135 22.61 -7.94 -33.69
C SER A 135 22.72 -6.69 -32.85
N SER A 136 21.84 -6.58 -31.87
CA SER A 136 21.74 -5.43 -30.99
C SER A 136 21.59 -5.82 -29.53
N VAL A 137 22.05 -4.96 -28.64
CA VAL A 137 21.79 -5.03 -27.20
C VAL A 137 21.11 -3.74 -26.80
N GLY A 138 20.01 -3.84 -26.05
CA GLY A 138 19.21 -2.66 -25.75
C GLY A 138 18.43 -2.76 -24.45
N ILE A 139 17.94 -1.60 -24.04
CA ILE A 139 17.05 -1.44 -22.89
C ILE A 139 15.63 -1.16 -23.37
N GLU A 140 14.65 -1.66 -22.63
CA GLU A 140 13.23 -1.50 -22.92
C GLU A 140 12.49 -1.02 -21.66
N PRO A 141 12.49 0.29 -21.38
CA PRO A 141 11.57 0.86 -20.40
C PRO A 141 10.12 0.78 -20.89
N MET A 142 9.21 0.33 -20.04
CA MET A 142 7.80 0.17 -20.34
C MET A 142 6.90 0.40 -19.13
N VAL A 143 5.65 0.73 -19.39
CA VAL A 143 4.55 0.73 -18.43
C VAL A 143 3.71 -0.53 -18.70
N GLU A 144 3.43 -1.30 -17.65
CA GLU A 144 2.51 -2.43 -17.69
C GLU A 144 1.19 -2.04 -17.00
N LEU A 145 0.08 -2.18 -17.73
CA LEU A 145 -1.27 -1.87 -17.25
C LEU A 145 -2.06 -3.17 -17.11
N THR A 146 -2.54 -3.45 -15.90
CA THR A 146 -3.52 -4.51 -15.66
C THR A 146 -4.92 -3.94 -15.93
N PRO A 147 -5.68 -4.45 -16.90
CA PRO A 147 -7.01 -3.93 -17.17
C PRO A 147 -8.00 -4.33 -16.06
N PRO A 148 -9.04 -3.52 -15.79
CA PRO A 148 -9.98 -3.75 -14.69
C PRO A 148 -10.87 -5.00 -14.88
N PHE A 149 -10.86 -5.61 -16.06
CA PHE A 149 -11.67 -6.78 -16.39
C PHE A 149 -10.92 -8.11 -16.28
N HIS A 150 -9.59 -8.11 -16.10
CA HIS A 150 -8.81 -9.34 -16.03
C HIS A 150 -7.45 -9.16 -15.33
N ASP A 151 -7.27 -9.80 -14.17
CA ASP A 151 -6.11 -9.56 -13.29
C ASP A 151 -4.79 -10.14 -13.80
N ASN A 152 -4.82 -11.20 -14.62
CA ASN A 152 -3.59 -11.80 -15.18
C ASN A 152 -3.15 -11.23 -16.52
N ILE A 153 -3.99 -10.44 -17.21
CA ILE A 153 -3.60 -9.84 -18.49
C ILE A 153 -2.85 -8.55 -18.18
N ARG A 154 -1.76 -8.29 -18.88
CA ARG A 154 -1.07 -7.00 -18.83
C ARG A 154 -0.87 -6.46 -20.23
N LEU A 155 -1.19 -5.19 -20.40
CA LEU A 155 -0.90 -4.41 -21.60
C LEU A 155 0.39 -3.65 -21.39
N HIS A 156 1.27 -3.68 -22.38
CA HIS A 156 2.59 -3.07 -22.31
C HIS A 156 2.70 -1.94 -23.31
N ALA A 157 3.24 -0.82 -22.88
CA ALA A 157 3.62 0.28 -23.76
C ALA A 157 4.96 0.86 -23.31
N GLY A 158 5.91 0.97 -24.24
CA GLY A 158 7.27 1.37 -23.92
C GLY A 158 8.08 1.78 -25.14
N LEU A 159 9.38 1.91 -24.91
CA LEU A 159 10.36 2.22 -25.93
C LEU A 159 11.47 1.18 -25.88
N ARG A 160 12.00 0.80 -27.04
CA ARG A 160 13.26 0.08 -27.13
C ARG A 160 14.34 1.04 -27.59
N THR A 161 15.43 1.13 -26.84
CA THR A 161 16.66 1.80 -27.29
C THR A 161 17.81 0.81 -27.28
N ALA A 162 18.42 0.58 -28.43
CA ALA A 162 19.44 -0.46 -28.59
C ALA A 162 20.67 0.05 -29.34
N TRP A 163 21.82 -0.51 -28.98
CA TRP A 163 23.07 -0.38 -29.72
C TRP A 163 23.20 -1.58 -30.65
N VAL A 164 23.25 -1.30 -31.96
CA VAL A 164 23.51 -2.29 -33.01
C VAL A 164 25.02 -2.42 -33.14
N TYR A 165 25.57 -3.54 -32.69
CA TYR A 165 27.01 -3.79 -32.67
C TYR A 165 27.49 -4.64 -33.85
N SER A 166 26.56 -5.25 -34.59
CA SER A 166 26.86 -6.04 -35.78
C SER A 166 25.72 -5.91 -36.80
N ALA A 167 26.08 -5.60 -38.05
CA ALA A 167 25.18 -5.52 -39.18
C ALA A 167 25.91 -6.08 -40.41
N ASN A 168 25.65 -7.34 -40.75
CA ASN A 168 26.34 -8.05 -41.82
C ASN A 168 25.35 -8.46 -42.91
N PHE A 169 25.82 -8.59 -44.14
CA PHE A 169 25.00 -9.09 -45.22
C PHE A 169 25.74 -10.06 -46.15
N ARG A 170 24.97 -10.93 -46.80
CA ARG A 170 25.42 -11.77 -47.92
C ARG A 170 24.44 -11.63 -49.07
N GLN A 171 24.96 -11.35 -50.26
CA GLN A 171 24.16 -11.32 -51.48
C GLN A 171 24.37 -12.60 -52.28
N ILE A 172 23.27 -13.33 -52.48
CA ILE A 172 23.22 -14.60 -53.19
C ILE A 172 22.42 -14.38 -54.47
N GLU A 173 23.00 -14.79 -55.59
CA GLU A 173 22.35 -14.78 -56.90
C GLU A 173 22.01 -16.23 -57.27
N SER A 174 20.78 -16.48 -57.68
CA SER A 174 20.28 -17.81 -58.01
C SER A 174 19.49 -17.78 -59.31
N ILE A 175 19.61 -18.82 -60.14
CA ILE A 175 18.81 -19.00 -61.34
C ILE A 175 17.50 -19.68 -60.90
N ALA A 176 16.42 -18.91 -60.82
CA ALA A 176 15.11 -19.43 -60.44
C ALA A 176 14.43 -20.17 -61.61
N SER A 177 14.71 -19.73 -62.84
CA SER A 177 14.26 -20.38 -64.07
C SER A 177 15.15 -19.95 -65.25
N PRO A 178 15.44 -20.80 -66.23
CA PRO A 178 15.10 -22.23 -66.29
C PRO A 178 16.03 -23.09 -65.42
N GLY A 179 15.48 -24.13 -64.79
CA GLY A 179 16.18 -24.94 -63.78
C GLY A 179 17.24 -25.92 -64.31
N ASN A 180 17.63 -25.83 -65.58
CA ASN A 180 18.65 -26.66 -66.22
C ASN A 180 19.86 -25.83 -66.69
N VAL A 181 19.97 -24.59 -66.22
CA VAL A 181 21.09 -23.69 -66.53
C VAL A 181 21.87 -23.42 -65.27
N GLU A 182 23.19 -23.36 -65.41
CA GLU A 182 24.13 -23.07 -64.33
C GLU A 182 24.95 -21.83 -64.68
N PHE A 183 25.47 -21.16 -63.66
CA PHE A 183 26.53 -20.20 -63.86
C PHE A 183 27.80 -20.89 -64.39
N ILE A 184 28.73 -20.12 -64.97
CA ILE A 184 30.02 -20.62 -65.49
C ILE A 184 30.78 -21.47 -64.45
N GLN A 185 30.52 -21.25 -63.16
CA GLN A 185 31.11 -21.98 -62.03
C GLN A 185 30.44 -23.34 -61.72
N GLY A 186 29.51 -23.82 -62.56
CA GLY A 186 28.87 -25.14 -62.41
C GLY A 186 27.83 -25.22 -61.28
N SER A 187 27.22 -24.10 -60.93
CA SER A 187 26.19 -24.03 -59.88
C SER A 187 25.06 -23.12 -60.31
N GLN A 188 23.83 -23.42 -59.90
CA GLN A 188 22.66 -22.55 -60.08
C GLN A 188 22.62 -21.38 -59.10
N GLN A 189 23.51 -21.39 -58.10
CA GLN A 189 23.66 -20.33 -57.12
C GLN A 189 25.11 -19.87 -57.05
N ARG A 190 25.31 -18.57 -56.93
CA ARG A 190 26.61 -17.98 -56.61
C ARG A 190 26.45 -16.92 -55.53
N GLN A 191 27.36 -16.93 -54.56
CA GLN A 191 27.50 -15.79 -53.66
C GLN A 191 28.27 -14.70 -54.41
N LYS A 192 27.68 -13.50 -54.50
CA LYS A 192 28.27 -12.40 -55.26
C LYS A 192 29.06 -11.46 -54.35
N TYR A 193 28.48 -11.13 -53.19
CA TYR A 193 29.05 -10.16 -52.25
C TYR A 193 28.81 -10.58 -50.80
N GLU A 194 29.71 -10.18 -49.92
CA GLU A 194 29.56 -10.23 -48.47
C GLU A 194 30.27 -9.05 -47.83
N GLY A 195 29.82 -8.66 -46.63
CA GLY A 195 30.44 -7.59 -45.86
C GLY A 195 29.54 -7.03 -44.77
N GLU A 196 29.97 -5.92 -44.19
CA GLU A 196 29.14 -5.12 -43.29
C GLU A 196 28.13 -4.28 -44.08
N VAL A 197 26.94 -4.10 -43.53
CA VAL A 197 25.93 -3.20 -44.12
C VAL A 197 26.49 -1.78 -44.12
N PRO A 198 26.66 -1.13 -45.28
CA PRO A 198 27.21 0.22 -45.36
C PRO A 198 26.34 1.23 -44.60
N ASN A 199 26.98 2.12 -43.83
CA ASN A 199 26.31 3.21 -43.10
C ASN A 199 25.08 2.77 -42.28
N TYR A 200 25.14 1.58 -41.68
CA TYR A 200 24.11 1.13 -40.75
C TYR A 200 24.04 2.06 -39.54
N SER A 201 22.82 2.29 -39.06
CA SER A 201 22.58 3.05 -37.85
C SER A 201 23.05 2.24 -36.64
N LYS A 202 24.04 2.77 -35.92
CA LYS A 202 24.55 2.15 -34.69
C LYS A 202 23.53 2.17 -33.56
N TYR A 203 22.48 2.98 -33.66
CA TYR A 203 21.44 3.09 -32.65
C TYR A 203 20.08 2.76 -33.24
N GLU A 204 19.29 2.00 -32.51
CA GLU A 204 17.92 1.64 -32.83
C GLU A 204 17.00 2.22 -31.76
N VAL A 205 15.95 2.90 -32.19
CA VAL A 205 14.90 3.46 -31.35
C VAL A 205 13.57 3.01 -31.91
N ALA A 206 12.75 2.36 -31.09
CA ALA A 206 11.47 1.85 -31.53
C ALA A 206 10.40 2.01 -30.45
N GLY A 207 9.16 2.24 -30.89
CA GLY A 207 7.98 2.08 -30.04
C GLY A 207 7.72 0.60 -29.79
N LEU A 208 7.40 0.25 -28.55
CA LEU A 208 7.15 -1.11 -28.11
C LEU A 208 5.76 -1.22 -27.50
N PHE A 209 4.96 -2.13 -28.04
CA PHE A 209 3.62 -2.42 -27.54
C PHE A 209 3.48 -3.91 -27.33
N GLY A 210 2.80 -4.35 -26.28
CA GLY A 210 2.70 -5.78 -26.02
C GLY A 210 1.52 -6.18 -25.16
N LEU A 211 1.33 -7.48 -25.09
CA LEU A 211 0.39 -8.16 -24.22
C LEU A 211 1.11 -9.31 -23.53
N SER A 212 0.79 -9.56 -22.27
CA SER A 212 1.28 -10.73 -21.55
C SER A 212 0.20 -11.31 -20.66
N TYR A 213 0.32 -12.60 -20.35
CA TYR A 213 -0.56 -13.28 -19.41
C TYR A 213 0.24 -13.86 -18.26
N ASN A 214 -0.14 -13.55 -17.02
CA ASN A 214 0.56 -14.01 -15.83
C ASN A 214 0.06 -15.38 -15.36
N ILE A 215 0.93 -16.40 -15.39
CA ILE A 215 0.62 -17.73 -14.86
C ILE A 215 1.45 -17.94 -13.58
N SER A 216 0.83 -17.78 -12.42
CA SER A 216 1.48 -18.02 -11.13
C SER A 216 1.63 -19.53 -10.88
N LEU A 217 2.88 -20.01 -10.82
CA LEU A 217 3.19 -21.40 -10.47
C LEU A 217 3.28 -21.60 -8.95
N SER A 218 3.68 -20.56 -8.21
CA SER A 218 3.76 -20.55 -6.75
C SER A 218 3.65 -19.10 -6.21
N LYS A 219 3.76 -18.91 -4.89
CA LYS A 219 3.84 -17.57 -4.29
C LYS A 219 5.02 -16.72 -4.80
N ARG A 220 6.06 -17.36 -5.37
CA ARG A 220 7.31 -16.69 -5.77
C ARG A 220 7.60 -16.73 -7.26
N PHE A 221 7.07 -17.71 -7.98
CA PHE A 221 7.42 -17.96 -9.38
C PHE A 221 6.19 -17.82 -10.28
N SER A 222 6.37 -17.13 -11.39
CA SER A 222 5.38 -16.99 -12.45
C SER A 222 6.02 -17.23 -13.80
N VAL A 223 5.26 -17.86 -14.69
CA VAL A 223 5.59 -17.93 -16.12
C VAL A 223 4.66 -16.98 -16.85
N VAL A 224 5.23 -16.18 -17.74
CA VAL A 224 4.53 -15.06 -18.39
C VAL A 224 4.70 -15.20 -19.89
N PRO A 225 3.81 -15.95 -20.58
CA PRO A 225 3.73 -15.85 -22.04
C PRO A 225 3.41 -14.42 -22.46
N GLU A 226 4.09 -13.96 -23.50
CA GLU A 226 4.05 -12.58 -23.94
C GLU A 226 4.27 -12.41 -25.44
N MET A 227 3.69 -11.33 -25.97
CA MET A 227 3.80 -10.93 -27.35
C MET A 227 4.04 -9.43 -27.42
N PHE A 228 4.97 -9.02 -28.27
CA PHE A 228 5.35 -7.62 -28.46
C PHE A 228 5.42 -7.26 -29.93
N TYR A 229 4.85 -6.11 -30.27
CA TYR A 229 5.00 -5.47 -31.55
C TYR A 229 5.93 -4.26 -31.44
N GLN A 230 6.96 -4.23 -32.28
CA GLN A 230 7.96 -3.18 -32.31
C GLN A 230 7.84 -2.39 -33.61
N ILE A 231 7.72 -1.07 -33.48
CA ILE A 231 7.63 -0.14 -34.59
C ILE A 231 8.87 0.76 -34.58
N PRO A 232 9.72 0.72 -35.61
CA PRO A 232 10.93 1.54 -35.65
C PRO A 232 10.52 3.02 -35.72
N ILE A 233 11.22 3.85 -34.94
CA ILE A 233 11.10 5.31 -34.95
C ILE A 233 12.21 5.91 -35.82
N ASN A 234 13.37 5.26 -35.89
CA ASN A 234 14.47 5.61 -36.78
C ASN A 234 14.79 4.48 -37.76
N ASN A 235 15.43 4.84 -38.88
CA ASN A 235 15.81 3.90 -39.93
C ASN A 235 17.07 3.11 -39.54
N HIS A 236 17.17 1.87 -40.02
CA HIS A 236 18.34 1.00 -39.77
C HIS A 236 19.60 1.40 -40.53
N THR A 237 19.49 2.26 -41.54
CA THR A 237 20.59 2.70 -42.41
C THR A 237 20.38 4.17 -42.77
N ALA A 238 21.44 4.97 -42.78
CA ALA A 238 21.33 6.40 -43.11
C ALA A 238 20.99 6.63 -44.59
N ASP A 239 21.50 5.76 -45.46
CA ASP A 239 21.34 5.87 -46.91
C ASP A 239 20.10 5.12 -47.41
N ALA A 240 19.43 4.40 -46.51
CA ALA A 240 18.31 3.57 -46.89
C ALA A 240 17.13 3.55 -45.92
N ASN A 241 15.93 3.76 -46.47
CA ASN A 241 14.66 3.67 -45.74
C ASN A 241 14.28 2.20 -45.53
N TRP A 242 15.00 1.55 -44.61
CA TRP A 242 14.73 0.20 -44.13
C TRP A 242 13.91 0.30 -42.85
N ASP A 243 12.60 0.05 -42.99
CA ASP A 243 11.65 0.04 -41.89
C ASP A 243 11.43 -1.42 -41.45
N THR A 244 12.12 -1.83 -40.39
CA THR A 244 11.99 -3.19 -39.87
C THR A 244 11.06 -3.23 -38.67
N ARG A 245 9.95 -3.95 -38.80
CA ARG A 245 8.96 -4.17 -37.74
C ARG A 245 9.12 -5.58 -37.19
N TYR A 246 8.99 -5.74 -35.89
CA TYR A 246 9.12 -7.04 -35.24
C TYR A 246 7.84 -7.40 -34.50
N LEU A 247 7.33 -8.60 -34.75
CA LEU A 247 6.36 -9.27 -33.89
C LEU A 247 7.10 -10.36 -33.12
N ARG A 248 7.32 -10.13 -31.82
CA ARG A 248 8.01 -11.04 -30.92
C ARG A 248 7.00 -11.81 -30.10
N VAL A 249 7.19 -13.11 -29.96
CA VAL A 249 6.37 -14.01 -29.14
C VAL A 249 7.30 -14.88 -28.31
N GLY A 250 6.98 -15.04 -27.04
CA GLY A 250 7.71 -15.99 -26.20
C GLY A 250 7.19 -15.96 -24.78
N ALA A 251 8.09 -16.17 -23.83
CA ALA A 251 7.74 -16.20 -22.42
C ALA A 251 8.86 -15.65 -21.54
N SER A 252 8.47 -15.17 -20.37
CA SER A 252 9.40 -14.86 -19.29
C SER A 252 9.12 -15.71 -18.05
N ILE A 253 10.18 -15.96 -17.29
CA ILE A 253 10.08 -16.55 -15.95
C ILE A 253 10.37 -15.41 -14.98
N ARG A 254 9.39 -15.09 -14.14
CA ARG A 254 9.48 -14.03 -13.13
C ARG A 254 9.58 -14.64 -11.74
N VAL A 255 10.45 -14.08 -10.93
CA VAL A 255 10.61 -14.35 -9.50
C VAL A 255 10.31 -13.09 -8.70
N VAL A 256 9.45 -13.24 -7.70
CA VAL A 256 9.18 -12.23 -6.69
C VAL A 256 10.21 -12.39 -5.57
N LEU A 257 11.00 -11.34 -5.31
CA LEU A 257 11.84 -11.34 -4.12
C LEU A 257 10.97 -11.12 -2.87
N PRO A 258 11.18 -11.88 -1.79
CA PRO A 258 10.48 -11.64 -0.53
C PRO A 258 10.87 -10.25 -0.01
N THR A 259 9.91 -9.34 0.02
CA THR A 259 10.04 -8.12 0.81
C THR A 259 10.01 -8.50 2.29
N THR A 260 10.68 -7.73 3.14
CA THR A 260 10.57 -7.90 4.59
C THR A 260 9.10 -7.85 4.97
N LYS A 261 8.61 -8.90 5.67
CA LYS A 261 7.20 -9.02 6.05
C LYS A 261 6.74 -7.70 6.69
N PRO A 262 5.58 -7.15 6.29
CA PRO A 262 5.05 -5.95 6.93
C PRO A 262 4.98 -6.18 8.44
N THR A 263 5.56 -5.22 9.19
CA THR A 263 5.61 -5.29 10.66
C THR A 263 4.50 -4.42 11.23
N VAL A 264 3.52 -5.03 11.87
CA VAL A 264 2.46 -4.32 12.60
C VAL A 264 2.92 -4.13 14.03
N LYS A 265 3.03 -2.86 14.45
CA LYS A 265 3.44 -2.50 15.82
C LYS A 265 2.22 -2.04 16.61
N ASP A 266 2.04 -2.62 17.79
CA ASP A 266 0.99 -2.22 18.73
C ASP A 266 1.56 -2.10 20.15
N THR A 267 0.96 -1.24 20.97
CA THR A 267 1.40 -0.99 22.34
C THR A 267 0.24 -1.14 23.30
N LEU A 268 0.33 -2.13 24.20
CA LEU A 268 -0.65 -2.35 25.27
C LEU A 268 -0.09 -1.80 26.57
N VAL A 269 -0.81 -0.87 27.22
CA VAL A 269 -0.42 -0.33 28.53
C VAL A 269 -1.24 -0.99 29.63
N GLN A 270 -0.57 -1.76 30.49
CA GLN A 270 -1.15 -2.35 31.69
C GLN A 270 -0.71 -1.56 32.92
N ARG A 271 -1.68 -1.13 33.72
CA ARG A 271 -1.43 -0.34 34.94
C ARG A 271 -1.93 -1.10 36.16
N ASP A 272 -1.13 -1.12 37.21
CA ASP A 272 -1.59 -1.48 38.55
C ASP A 272 -1.29 -0.37 39.55
N THR A 273 -1.95 -0.40 40.71
CA THR A 273 -1.75 0.61 41.75
C THR A 273 -1.83 -0.03 43.12
N ILE A 274 -0.78 0.14 43.91
CA ILE A 274 -0.74 -0.29 45.31
C ILE A 274 -1.01 0.92 46.20
N THR A 275 -1.89 0.75 47.17
CA THR A 275 -2.22 1.80 48.14
C THR A 275 -1.37 1.66 49.40
N LYS A 276 -0.66 2.72 49.79
CA LYS A 276 0.14 2.78 51.02
C LYS A 276 -0.43 3.85 51.95
N ALA A 277 -0.90 3.43 53.13
CA ALA A 277 -1.36 4.36 54.15
C ALA A 277 -0.18 4.81 55.03
N ILE A 278 0.11 6.11 55.05
CA ILE A 278 1.21 6.69 55.83
C ILE A 278 0.65 7.70 56.84
N PRO A 279 1.10 7.69 58.11
CA PRO A 279 0.79 8.74 59.07
C PRO A 279 1.23 10.13 58.59
N ASP A 280 0.53 11.18 59.02
CA ASP A 280 0.92 12.59 58.87
C ASP A 280 1.01 13.15 57.44
N ILE A 281 0.44 12.44 56.45
CA ILE A 281 0.23 12.98 55.10
C ILE A 281 -1.16 13.59 55.00
N ILE A 282 -1.24 14.82 54.48
CA ILE A 282 -2.49 15.60 54.35
C ILE A 282 -3.11 15.44 52.96
N THR A 283 -2.28 15.14 51.95
CA THR A 283 -2.71 15.11 50.54
C THR A 283 -2.41 13.77 49.91
N GLU A 284 -3.41 13.20 49.24
CA GLU A 284 -3.21 11.99 48.44
C GLU A 284 -2.26 12.27 47.27
N LYS A 285 -1.29 11.38 47.08
CA LYS A 285 -0.34 11.46 45.95
C LYS A 285 -0.24 10.11 45.27
N THR A 286 -0.20 10.12 43.93
CA THR A 286 0.04 8.93 43.12
C THR A 286 1.30 9.16 42.31
N GLU A 287 2.26 8.25 42.43
CA GLU A 287 3.52 8.28 41.68
C GLU A 287 3.77 6.96 40.97
N ILE A 288 4.51 7.00 39.87
CA ILE A 288 4.97 5.79 39.17
C ILE A 288 6.11 5.20 39.99
N ALA A 289 5.94 3.97 40.45
CA ALA A 289 6.94 3.21 41.18
C ALA A 289 7.93 2.51 40.24
N SER A 290 7.44 1.88 39.17
CA SER A 290 8.29 1.29 38.14
C SER A 290 7.60 1.27 36.78
N LYS A 291 8.41 1.14 35.72
CA LYS A 291 7.94 1.04 34.35
C LYS A 291 8.76 -0.01 33.61
N ASP A 292 8.12 -1.10 33.22
CA ASP A 292 8.73 -2.25 32.58
C ASP A 292 8.18 -2.44 31.16
N TYR A 293 9.01 -3.01 30.29
CA TYR A 293 8.67 -3.23 28.87
C TYR A 293 8.83 -4.70 28.53
N ARG A 294 7.82 -5.27 27.86
CA ARG A 294 7.89 -6.61 27.28
C ARG A 294 7.55 -6.54 25.81
N LEU A 295 8.50 -6.92 24.95
CA LEU A 295 8.24 -7.11 23.53
C LEU A 295 7.82 -8.56 23.28
N THR A 296 6.65 -8.74 22.70
CA THR A 296 6.18 -10.03 22.19
C THR A 296 6.18 -9.98 20.67
N VAL A 297 6.94 -10.88 20.04
CA VAL A 297 7.00 -11.01 18.59
C VAL A 297 6.24 -12.27 18.19
N ASN A 298 5.26 -12.12 17.32
CA ASN A 298 4.54 -13.24 16.72
C ASN A 298 4.64 -13.14 15.19
N GLU A 299 5.04 -14.20 14.53
CA GLU A 299 5.30 -14.22 13.10
C GLU A 299 4.47 -15.31 12.43
N ASN A 300 3.69 -14.93 11.41
CA ASN A 300 3.05 -15.88 10.50
C ASN A 300 3.69 -15.75 9.11
N ASP A 301 3.17 -16.47 8.11
CA ASP A 301 3.73 -16.47 6.74
C ASP A 301 3.71 -15.09 6.06
N ASP A 302 2.82 -14.19 6.46
CA ASP A 302 2.53 -12.95 5.71
C ASP A 302 2.85 -11.66 6.50
N VAL A 303 2.85 -11.69 7.84
CA VAL A 303 2.94 -10.52 8.74
C VAL A 303 3.77 -10.83 9.98
N ARG A 304 4.58 -9.85 10.41
CA ARG A 304 5.25 -9.86 11.72
C ARG A 304 4.52 -8.92 12.68
N TYR A 305 4.00 -9.46 13.77
CA TYR A 305 3.35 -8.69 14.83
C TYR A 305 4.35 -8.40 15.95
N GLU A 306 4.51 -7.12 16.30
CA GLU A 306 5.32 -6.67 17.42
C GLU A 306 4.41 -5.97 18.45
N PHE A 307 4.11 -6.66 19.55
CA PHE A 307 3.34 -6.11 20.67
C PHE A 307 4.29 -5.66 21.77
N THR A 308 4.30 -4.36 22.06
CA THR A 308 5.00 -3.80 23.22
C THR A 308 4.03 -3.68 24.38
N THR A 309 4.14 -4.56 25.38
CA THR A 309 3.40 -4.40 26.63
C THR A 309 4.20 -3.52 27.58
N VAL A 310 3.62 -2.39 27.96
CA VAL A 310 4.17 -1.45 28.93
C VAL A 310 3.47 -1.70 30.26
N PHE A 311 4.22 -2.16 31.26
CA PHE A 311 3.72 -2.33 32.62
C PHE A 311 4.08 -1.09 33.44
N GLU A 312 3.08 -0.35 33.90
CA GLU A 312 3.25 0.82 34.77
C GLU A 312 2.71 0.48 36.16
N HIS A 313 3.61 0.46 37.14
CA HIS A 313 3.25 0.21 38.53
C HIS A 313 3.15 1.52 39.27
N TYR A 314 2.00 1.79 39.90
CA TYR A 314 1.78 3.03 40.65
C TYR A 314 1.70 2.78 42.15
N VAL A 315 2.13 3.75 42.94
CA VAL A 315 1.90 3.77 44.39
C VAL A 315 1.02 4.97 44.72
N LYS A 316 -0.17 4.69 45.25
CA LYS A 316 -1.08 5.69 45.78
C LYS A 316 -0.86 5.81 47.29
N VAL A 317 -0.40 6.97 47.74
CA VAL A 317 -0.20 7.25 49.15
C VAL A 317 -1.45 7.93 49.70
N ILE A 318 -2.03 7.36 50.76
CA ILE A 318 -3.22 7.91 51.44
C ILE A 318 -2.95 8.23 52.91
N PRO A 319 -3.65 9.21 53.50
CA PRO A 319 -3.56 9.50 54.93
C PRO A 319 -3.99 8.28 55.77
N LYS A 320 -3.15 7.86 56.71
CA LYS A 320 -3.55 6.84 57.70
C LYS A 320 -4.42 7.48 58.78
N ALA A 321 -5.66 6.99 58.94
CA ALA A 321 -6.54 7.45 60.02
C ALA A 321 -5.86 7.27 61.39
N LYS A 322 -5.86 8.32 62.21
CA LYS A 322 -5.35 8.23 63.58
C LYS A 322 -6.28 7.33 64.39
N PRO A 323 -5.76 6.39 65.21
CA PRO A 323 -6.62 5.61 66.09
C PRO A 323 -7.38 6.55 67.03
N LEU A 324 -8.64 6.23 67.31
CA LEU A 324 -9.43 6.94 68.33
C LEU A 324 -8.70 6.81 69.67
N LEU A 325 -8.41 7.94 70.32
CA LEU A 325 -7.84 7.94 71.65
C LEU A 325 -8.92 7.41 72.62
N THR A 326 -8.79 6.17 73.07
CA THR A 326 -9.72 5.63 74.06
C THR A 326 -9.28 6.09 75.45
N ALA A 327 -10.07 6.96 76.08
CA ALA A 327 -9.91 7.31 77.49
C ALA A 327 -10.70 6.32 78.36
N LEU A 328 -10.03 5.68 79.31
CA LEU A 328 -10.67 4.85 80.33
C LEU A 328 -11.12 5.76 81.49
N LEU A 329 -12.44 5.96 81.62
CA LEU A 329 -13.02 6.70 82.74
C LEU A 329 -13.31 5.71 83.88
N ASN A 330 -12.49 5.74 84.93
CA ASN A 330 -12.78 4.99 86.16
C ASN A 330 -13.66 5.85 87.09
N THR A 331 -14.96 5.58 87.11
CA THR A 331 -15.90 6.22 88.05
C THR A 331 -16.25 5.26 89.19
N ASN A 332 -16.34 5.79 90.41
CA ASN A 332 -16.94 5.07 91.54
C ASN A 332 -18.35 5.62 91.74
N VAL A 333 -19.35 4.75 91.71
CA VAL A 333 -20.76 5.12 91.94
C VAL A 333 -21.12 4.75 93.37
N PHE A 334 -21.80 5.66 94.07
CA PHE A 334 -22.28 5.45 95.42
C PHE A 334 -23.79 5.66 95.47
N GLN A 335 -24.50 4.83 96.23
CA GLN A 335 -25.92 5.01 96.54
C GLN A 335 -26.08 5.49 97.98
N ILE A 336 -26.97 6.46 98.14
CA ILE A 336 -27.39 6.96 99.45
C ILE A 336 -28.68 6.24 99.81
N MET A 337 -28.65 5.50 100.92
CA MET A 337 -29.81 4.78 101.44
C MET A 337 -30.74 5.73 102.22
N PRO A 338 -32.03 5.38 102.44
CA PRO A 338 -32.97 6.23 103.17
C PRO A 338 -32.55 6.59 104.60
N ASP A 339 -31.67 5.79 105.22
CA ASP A 339 -31.05 6.04 106.52
C ASP A 339 -29.80 6.93 106.45
N SER A 340 -29.54 7.56 105.29
CA SER A 340 -28.39 8.42 104.98
C SER A 340 -27.03 7.71 104.95
N THR A 341 -26.99 6.37 104.96
CA THR A 341 -25.74 5.64 104.75
C THR A 341 -25.33 5.64 103.28
N ILE A 342 -24.02 5.75 103.02
CA ILE A 342 -23.45 5.78 101.67
C ILE A 342 -22.77 4.45 101.41
N THR A 343 -23.24 3.73 100.39
CA THR A 343 -22.69 2.43 100.00
C THR A 343 -22.17 2.49 98.58
N LYS A 344 -20.98 1.94 98.34
CA LYS A 344 -20.41 1.85 97.00
C LYS A 344 -21.17 0.78 96.20
N LEU A 345 -21.58 1.11 94.98
CA LEU A 345 -22.11 0.12 94.04
C LEU A 345 -20.98 -0.53 93.24
N ASP A 346 -20.99 -1.86 93.20
CA ASP A 346 -20.05 -2.65 92.39
C ASP A 346 -20.50 -2.81 90.93
N THR A 347 -21.78 -2.56 90.62
CA THR A 347 -22.31 -2.69 89.26
C THR A 347 -23.39 -1.64 89.00
N LEU A 348 -23.20 -0.83 87.97
CA LEU A 348 -24.21 0.07 87.41
C LEU A 348 -24.66 -0.52 86.07
N VAL A 349 -25.93 -0.92 85.96
CA VAL A 349 -26.52 -1.31 84.68
C VAL A 349 -27.17 -0.08 84.09
N CYS A 350 -26.65 0.39 82.97
CA CYS A 350 -27.19 1.51 82.21
C CYS A 350 -27.75 0.95 80.90
N ASP A 351 -29.07 1.00 80.73
CA ASP A 351 -29.72 0.59 79.49
C ASP A 351 -29.85 1.81 78.57
N GLU A 352 -29.11 1.80 77.46
CA GLU A 352 -29.26 2.79 76.40
C GLU A 352 -30.23 2.23 75.34
N ILE A 353 -31.39 2.87 75.21
CA ILE A 353 -32.34 2.57 74.14
C ILE A 353 -32.18 3.62 73.06
N VAL A 354 -31.47 3.27 71.99
CA VAL A 354 -31.40 4.07 70.77
C VAL A 354 -32.64 3.75 69.94
N TRP A 355 -33.49 4.75 69.71
CA TRP A 355 -34.60 4.66 68.76
C TRP A 355 -34.33 5.63 67.61
N ASN A 356 -34.64 5.19 66.40
CA ASN A 356 -34.58 6.05 65.21
C ASN A 356 -35.99 6.60 64.98
N ASP A 357 -36.14 7.93 65.02
CA ASP A 357 -37.35 8.59 64.57
C ASP A 357 -37.28 8.81 63.04
N PHE A 358 -38.38 8.52 62.34
CA PHE A 358 -38.47 8.68 60.89
C PHE A 358 -39.69 9.52 60.54
N HIS A 359 -39.45 10.67 59.92
CA HIS A 359 -40.50 11.55 59.43
C HIS A 359 -40.66 11.36 57.91
N PRO A 360 -41.73 10.70 57.43
CA PRO A 360 -41.98 10.60 55.99
C PRO A 360 -42.29 11.98 55.41
N LEU A 361 -41.71 12.31 54.26
CA LEU A 361 -42.03 13.53 53.53
C LEU A 361 -43.38 13.35 52.79
N LEU A 362 -44.39 14.05 53.29
CA LEU A 362 -45.67 14.22 52.60
C LEU A 362 -45.47 15.25 51.50
N ASN A 363 -45.33 14.80 50.25
CA ASN A 363 -45.01 15.63 49.08
C ASN A 363 -46.17 16.56 48.63
N TYR A 364 -46.77 17.30 49.57
CA TYR A 364 -47.88 18.22 49.36
C TYR A 364 -47.49 19.65 49.76
N ILE A 365 -47.64 20.59 48.83
CA ILE A 365 -47.49 22.02 49.10
C ILE A 365 -48.88 22.65 49.09
N PHE A 366 -49.27 23.17 50.25
CA PHE A 366 -50.55 23.85 50.43
C PHE A 366 -50.44 25.35 50.10
N PHE A 367 -51.43 25.84 49.37
CA PHE A 367 -51.62 27.24 49.02
C PHE A 367 -52.91 27.76 49.67
N GLU A 368 -53.00 29.08 49.85
CA GLU A 368 -54.25 29.72 50.28
C GLU A 368 -55.29 29.70 49.16
N GLU A 369 -56.57 29.80 49.52
CA GLU A 369 -57.66 29.84 48.54
C GLU A 369 -57.45 30.96 47.51
N ASN A 370 -57.60 30.63 46.22
CA ASN A 370 -57.38 31.53 45.09
C ASN A 370 -55.99 32.21 45.04
N SER A 371 -54.97 31.62 45.66
CA SER A 371 -53.60 32.15 45.69
C SER A 371 -52.58 31.18 45.12
N SER A 372 -51.73 31.65 44.22
CA SER A 372 -50.51 30.93 43.79
C SER A 372 -49.29 31.27 44.65
N LYS A 373 -49.47 32.13 45.67
CA LYS A 373 -48.38 32.58 46.53
C LYS A 373 -48.09 31.51 47.58
N LEU A 374 -46.84 31.07 47.62
CA LEU A 374 -46.36 30.15 48.63
C LEU A 374 -46.48 30.78 50.03
N GLN A 375 -47.02 30.02 50.99
CA GLN A 375 -47.23 30.50 52.36
C GLN A 375 -45.90 30.78 53.07
N ILE A 376 -45.91 31.75 53.99
CA ILE A 376 -44.70 32.18 54.74
C ILE A 376 -44.09 31.07 55.61
N LYS A 377 -44.88 30.04 55.95
CA LYS A 377 -44.43 28.89 56.75
C LYS A 377 -43.40 28.01 56.04
N TYR A 378 -43.30 28.08 54.72
CA TYR A 378 -42.26 27.35 54.00
C TYR A 378 -40.96 28.15 53.96
N ASN A 379 -39.87 27.54 54.41
CA ASN A 379 -38.57 28.19 54.47
C ASN A 379 -37.99 28.35 53.06
N GLN A 380 -37.97 29.58 52.57
CA GLN A 380 -37.37 29.92 51.28
C GLN A 380 -35.95 30.45 51.49
N LEU A 381 -34.97 29.63 51.13
CA LEU A 381 -33.56 30.01 51.25
C LEU A 381 -33.14 30.97 50.15
N ARG A 382 -32.24 31.91 50.47
CA ARG A 382 -31.56 32.72 49.46
C ARG A 382 -30.59 31.83 48.67
N PRO A 383 -30.26 32.16 47.41
CA PRO A 383 -29.37 31.34 46.58
C PRO A 383 -28.02 30.99 47.24
N GLN A 384 -27.43 31.93 47.99
CA GLN A 384 -26.17 31.74 48.71
C GLN A 384 -26.29 30.73 49.87
N ASP A 385 -27.43 30.73 50.56
CA ASP A 385 -27.69 29.82 51.70
C ASP A 385 -28.08 28.41 51.20
N ALA A 386 -28.71 28.33 50.02
CA ALA A 386 -29.15 27.08 49.39
C ALA A 386 -27.99 26.19 48.91
N GLU A 387 -26.79 26.72 48.70
CA GLU A 387 -25.58 25.91 48.40
C GLU A 387 -25.11 25.09 49.60
N ASN A 388 -25.30 25.61 50.81
CA ASN A 388 -24.80 25.02 52.04
C ASN A 388 -25.88 24.30 52.86
N PHE A 389 -27.12 24.23 52.36
CA PHE A 389 -28.23 23.57 53.04
C PHE A 389 -27.93 22.08 53.28
N LYS A 390 -28.16 21.64 54.51
CA LYS A 390 -28.14 20.23 54.91
C LYS A 390 -29.35 19.94 55.78
N THR A 391 -30.07 18.86 55.48
CA THR A 391 -31.10 18.33 56.36
C THR A 391 -30.49 18.01 57.73
N LYS A 392 -31.13 18.50 58.79
CA LYS A 392 -30.74 18.22 60.16
C LYS A 392 -31.50 17.01 60.69
N ASN A 393 -30.88 16.25 61.59
CA ASN A 393 -31.45 15.02 62.14
C ASN A 393 -32.28 15.26 63.42
N ASP A 394 -32.29 16.49 63.94
CA ASP A 394 -32.97 16.91 65.16
C ASP A 394 -34.16 17.86 64.91
N GLU A 395 -34.56 18.05 63.65
CA GLU A 395 -35.75 18.84 63.29
C GLU A 395 -37.04 18.12 63.67
N THR A 396 -38.00 18.86 64.22
CA THR A 396 -39.35 18.32 64.45
C THR A 396 -40.02 17.97 63.13
N GLN A 397 -41.05 17.11 63.18
CA GLN A 397 -41.83 16.73 61.99
C GLN A 397 -42.36 17.97 61.22
N MET A 398 -42.80 19.01 61.93
CA MET A 398 -43.33 20.21 61.28
C MET A 398 -42.24 21.07 60.63
N GLU A 399 -41.08 21.21 61.27
CA GLU A 399 -39.92 21.91 60.68
C GLU A 399 -39.42 21.20 59.43
N THR A 400 -39.42 19.86 59.45
CA THR A 400 -39.11 19.04 58.26
C THR A 400 -40.04 19.39 57.09
N TYR A 401 -41.34 19.56 57.35
CA TYR A 401 -42.30 19.95 56.31
C TYR A 401 -42.11 21.40 55.84
N TYR A 402 -41.77 22.33 56.72
CA TYR A 402 -41.44 23.71 56.34
C TYR A 402 -40.18 23.78 55.45
N ASN A 403 -39.26 22.85 55.61
CA ASN A 403 -38.06 22.70 54.78
C ASN A 403 -38.24 21.77 53.57
N MET A 404 -39.43 21.24 53.30
CA MET A 404 -39.64 20.18 52.30
C MET A 404 -39.03 20.50 50.93
N MET A 405 -39.17 21.72 50.41
CA MET A 405 -38.58 22.10 49.11
C MET A 405 -37.06 22.13 49.15
N ASN A 406 -36.45 22.56 50.26
CA ASN A 406 -35.00 22.57 50.43
C ASN A 406 -34.44 21.13 50.46
N ILE A 407 -35.16 20.22 51.12
CA ILE A 407 -34.83 18.79 51.19
C ILE A 407 -34.92 18.16 49.79
N ILE A 408 -36.00 18.42 49.04
CA ILE A 408 -36.16 17.95 47.66
C ILE A 408 -35.05 18.51 46.77
N ALA A 409 -34.74 19.81 46.88
CA ALA A 409 -33.68 20.45 46.11
C ALA A 409 -32.29 19.86 46.40
N GLN A 410 -32.00 19.53 47.65
CA GLN A 410 -30.78 18.81 48.03
C GLN A 410 -30.72 17.43 47.37
N GLY A 411 -31.84 16.70 47.32
CA GLY A 411 -31.97 15.43 46.62
C GLY A 411 -31.68 15.55 45.12
N LEU A 412 -32.20 16.58 44.46
CA LEU A 412 -31.94 16.84 43.04
C LEU A 412 -30.47 17.17 42.75
N LYS A 413 -29.81 17.93 43.63
CA LYS A 413 -28.36 18.20 43.50
C LYS A 413 -27.54 16.91 43.61
N ARG A 414 -27.92 16.03 44.55
CA ARG A 414 -27.25 14.74 44.76
C ARG A 414 -27.52 13.76 43.61
N PHE A 415 -28.69 13.82 43.00
CA PHE A 415 -29.11 12.96 41.89
C PHE A 415 -29.57 13.78 40.68
N PRO A 416 -28.64 14.30 39.86
CA PRO A 416 -28.96 15.24 38.79
C PRO A 416 -29.86 14.68 37.67
N ARG A 417 -30.03 13.36 37.60
CA ARG A 417 -30.88 12.68 36.61
C ARG A 417 -32.33 12.50 37.07
N SER A 418 -32.65 12.84 38.32
CA SER A 418 -33.99 12.74 38.88
C SER A 418 -34.93 13.78 38.26
N LYS A 419 -36.20 13.40 38.06
CA LYS A 419 -37.24 14.28 37.54
C LYS A 419 -38.32 14.48 38.60
N ILE A 420 -38.82 15.70 38.73
CA ILE A 420 -39.98 16.01 39.59
C ILE A 420 -41.22 16.09 38.72
N ASN A 421 -42.27 15.40 39.12
CA ASN A 421 -43.61 15.55 38.56
C ASN A 421 -44.44 16.39 39.54
N ILE A 422 -45.01 17.49 39.06
CA ILE A 422 -45.88 18.36 39.85
C ILE A 422 -47.32 18.11 39.39
N ASN A 423 -48.15 17.60 40.31
CA ASN A 423 -49.57 17.38 40.06
C ASN A 423 -50.36 18.42 40.87
N GLY A 424 -51.18 19.22 40.18
CA GLY A 424 -52.19 20.06 40.83
C GLY A 424 -53.44 19.24 41.13
N CYS A 425 -54.07 19.50 42.28
CA CYS A 425 -55.37 18.94 42.63
C CYS A 425 -56.50 19.89 42.24
#